data_AF-A0A968E1Y0-F1
#
_entry.id   AF-A0A968E1Y0-F1
#
_cell.length_a   1.000
_cell.length_b   1.000
_cell.length_c   1.000
_cell.angle_alpha   90.00
_cell.angle_beta   90.00
_cell.angle_gamma   90.00
#
_symmetry.space_group_name_H-M   'P 1'
#
loop_
_entity.id
_entity.type
_entity.pdbx_description
1 polymer ?
#
loop_
_entity_poly.entity_id
_entity_poly.type
_entity_poly.pdbx_seq_one_letter_code
_entity_poly.pdbx_strand_id
1 'polypeptide(L)'
;MRFAVIFVAIAGCFLLVFLCSCNRRSAETGSGQFDESNPMGANAACYVCHIPFVQEEISKTHLRAKVPCTRCHGLSAGHANDEDIGATPPDVLFVRDQVDSMCLKCHHRHDISDEMKAKHKTDPVCTDCHGNHRIN
;
A
#
# COMPACT_ATOMS: atom_id res chain seq x y z
N MET A 1 77.42 -18.98 5.89
CA MET A 1 76.26 -19.62 6.56
C MET A 1 75.11 -18.63 6.55
N ARG A 2 73.90 -19.10 6.14
CA ARG A 2 72.56 -18.44 6.20
C ARG A 2 72.34 -17.35 5.12
N PHE A 3 71.85 -17.62 3.91
CA PHE A 3 70.51 -18.07 3.46
C PHE A 3 69.31 -17.22 3.93
N ALA A 4 68.70 -16.58 2.92
CA ALA A 4 67.27 -16.31 2.73
C ALA A 4 66.60 -15.22 3.57
N VAL A 5 65.43 -14.80 3.07
CA VAL A 5 64.52 -13.74 3.54
C VAL A 5 65.05 -12.34 3.18
N ILE A 6 64.46 -11.54 2.28
CA ILE A 6 63.09 -11.04 2.27
C ILE A 6 62.78 -10.59 0.82
N PHE A 7 61.98 -11.36 0.08
CA PHE A 7 61.50 -11.02 -1.27
C PHE A 7 59.96 -11.10 -1.33
N VAL A 8 59.23 -10.48 -0.40
CA VAL A 8 57.78 -10.31 -0.53
C VAL A 8 57.33 -9.07 0.26
N ALA A 9 57.26 -7.89 -0.37
CA ALA A 9 56.62 -6.73 0.25
C ALA A 9 56.14 -5.66 -0.74
N ILE A 10 55.77 -6.01 -1.98
CA ILE A 10 55.22 -5.02 -2.95
C ILE A 10 53.98 -5.56 -3.68
N ALA A 11 53.07 -6.23 -2.96
CA ALA A 11 51.79 -6.67 -3.54
C ALA A 11 50.63 -6.57 -2.53
N GLY A 12 50.70 -5.65 -1.57
CA GLY A 12 49.77 -5.61 -0.43
C GLY A 12 49.05 -4.28 -0.19
N CYS A 13 49.10 -3.32 -1.12
CA CYS A 13 48.53 -1.97 -0.89
C CYS A 13 47.45 -1.52 -1.88
N PHE A 14 47.10 -2.34 -2.88
CA PHE A 14 45.98 -2.03 -3.81
C PHE A 14 44.72 -2.87 -3.58
N LEU A 15 44.71 -3.75 -2.58
CA LEU A 15 43.58 -4.62 -2.23
C LEU A 15 42.86 -4.19 -0.94
N LEU A 16 42.80 -2.88 -0.65
CA LEU A 16 42.03 -2.33 0.48
C LEU A 16 41.01 -1.27 0.03
N VAL A 17 40.60 -1.27 -1.24
CA VAL A 17 39.55 -0.38 -1.78
C VAL A 17 38.26 -1.15 -2.13
N PHE A 18 38.25 -2.49 -2.07
CA PHE A 18 37.12 -3.30 -2.56
C PHE A 18 36.28 -4.02 -1.49
N LEU A 19 36.52 -3.80 -0.19
CA LEU A 19 35.76 -4.46 0.89
C LEU A 19 34.90 -3.51 1.74
N CYS A 20 34.63 -2.29 1.27
CA CYS A 20 33.66 -1.39 1.89
C CYS A 20 32.46 -1.18 0.95
N SER A 21 31.75 -2.27 0.59
CA SER A 21 30.54 -2.21 -0.25
C SER A 21 29.34 -2.98 0.29
N CYS A 22 29.34 -3.37 1.57
CA CYS A 22 28.19 -4.08 2.16
C CYS A 22 27.66 -3.37 3.40
N ASN A 23 27.16 -2.14 3.27
CA ASN A 23 26.06 -1.67 4.15
C ASN A 23 25.31 -0.45 3.61
N ARG A 24 24.85 -0.47 2.35
CA ARG A 24 23.61 0.23 2.05
C ARG A 24 22.48 -0.72 2.42
N ARG A 25 21.99 -0.58 3.65
CA ARG A 25 20.62 -0.97 3.98
C ARG A 25 19.73 -0.11 3.10
N SER A 26 19.46 -0.59 1.89
CA SER A 26 18.28 -0.17 1.15
C SER A 26 17.14 -0.36 2.14
N ALA A 27 16.47 0.74 2.48
CA ALA A 27 15.16 0.64 3.08
C ALA A 27 14.39 -0.37 2.24
N GLU A 28 14.05 -1.51 2.84
CA GLU A 28 13.20 -2.49 2.22
C GLU A 28 11.86 -1.80 2.04
N THR A 29 11.68 -1.14 0.90
CA THR A 29 10.37 -1.01 0.29
C THR A 29 9.97 -2.44 -0.02
N GLY A 30 9.34 -3.09 0.97
CA GLY A 30 8.74 -4.40 0.81
C GLY A 30 7.96 -4.36 -0.48
N SER A 31 8.46 -5.06 -1.50
CA SER A 31 7.77 -5.22 -2.75
C SER A 31 6.50 -5.98 -2.40
N GLY A 32 5.39 -5.25 -2.24
CA GLY A 32 4.07 -5.82 -2.03
C GLY A 32 3.73 -6.67 -3.24
N GLN A 33 4.19 -7.90 -3.27
CA GLN A 33 3.68 -8.93 -4.14
C GLN A 33 2.38 -9.34 -3.47
N PHE A 34 1.26 -9.15 -4.17
CA PHE A 34 -0.01 -9.64 -3.68
C PHE A 34 0.10 -11.16 -3.59
N ASP A 35 -0.02 -11.65 -2.36
CA ASP A 35 0.01 -13.05 -2.02
C ASP A 35 -1.44 -13.44 -1.70
N GLU A 36 -2.07 -14.23 -2.57
CA GLU A 36 -3.45 -14.70 -2.36
C GLU A 36 -3.56 -15.53 -1.06
N SER A 37 -2.43 -16.06 -0.53
CA SER A 37 -2.38 -16.72 0.78
C SER A 37 -2.31 -15.75 1.97
N ASN A 38 -2.10 -14.46 1.72
CA ASN A 38 -2.16 -13.38 2.71
C ASN A 38 -3.26 -12.36 2.33
N PRO A 39 -4.55 -12.69 2.60
CA PRO A 39 -5.68 -11.84 2.24
C PRO A 39 -5.69 -10.49 2.98
N MET A 40 -4.89 -10.35 4.04
CA MET A 40 -4.77 -9.12 4.80
C MET A 40 -3.71 -8.17 4.22
N GLY A 41 -2.53 -8.71 3.87
CA GLY A 41 -1.45 -7.96 3.22
C GLY A 41 -1.14 -6.63 3.91
N ALA A 42 -0.99 -5.58 3.10
CA ALA A 42 -0.72 -4.21 3.58
C ALA A 42 -1.92 -3.55 4.31
N ASN A 43 -3.10 -4.20 4.34
CA ASN A 43 -4.30 -3.70 5.01
C ASN A 43 -4.53 -4.33 6.39
N ALA A 44 -3.61 -5.19 6.88
CA ALA A 44 -3.80 -5.97 8.10
C ALA A 44 -4.23 -5.13 9.32
N ALA A 45 -3.63 -3.95 9.52
CA ALA A 45 -4.01 -3.06 10.62
C ALA A 45 -5.45 -2.52 10.49
N CYS A 46 -5.88 -2.16 9.27
CA CYS A 46 -7.23 -1.67 9.02
C CYS A 46 -8.28 -2.77 9.19
N TYR A 47 -7.93 -3.99 8.82
CA TYR A 47 -8.84 -5.12 8.90
C TYR A 47 -9.11 -5.59 10.33
N VAL A 48 -8.30 -5.24 11.33
CA VAL A 48 -8.59 -5.59 12.74
C VAL A 48 -10.01 -5.16 13.14
N CYS A 49 -10.41 -3.95 12.76
CA CYS A 49 -11.74 -3.41 13.03
C CYS A 49 -12.68 -3.50 11.82
N HIS A 50 -12.14 -3.46 10.59
CA HIS A 50 -12.94 -3.47 9.36
C HIS A 50 -12.82 -4.78 8.56
N ILE A 51 -12.94 -5.92 9.24
CA ILE A 51 -12.86 -7.27 8.65
C ILE A 51 -13.71 -7.48 7.39
N PRO A 52 -14.95 -6.95 7.26
CA PRO A 52 -15.78 -7.21 6.08
C PRO A 52 -15.11 -6.82 4.75
N PHE A 53 -14.20 -5.84 4.75
CA PHE A 53 -13.47 -5.42 3.57
C PHE A 53 -12.47 -6.45 3.03
N VAL A 54 -12.12 -7.47 3.81
CA VAL A 54 -11.36 -8.63 3.31
C VAL A 54 -12.11 -9.33 2.16
N GLN A 55 -13.45 -9.30 2.17
CA GLN A 55 -14.28 -9.94 1.14
C GLN A 55 -14.82 -8.97 0.09
N GLU A 56 -14.68 -7.65 0.32
CA GLU A 56 -15.21 -6.64 -0.58
C GLU A 56 -14.39 -6.55 -1.87
N GLU A 57 -15.07 -6.55 -3.02
CA GLU A 57 -14.41 -6.53 -4.33
C GLU A 57 -13.57 -5.28 -4.59
N ILE A 58 -13.97 -4.09 -4.11
CA ILE A 58 -13.16 -2.87 -4.20
C ILE A 58 -11.85 -3.08 -3.43
N SER A 59 -11.94 -3.43 -2.15
CA SER A 59 -10.76 -3.61 -1.29
C SER A 59 -9.82 -4.71 -1.79
N LYS A 60 -10.35 -5.87 -2.22
CA LYS A 60 -9.57 -6.98 -2.78
C LYS A 60 -8.87 -6.58 -4.09
N THR A 61 -9.62 -5.99 -5.02
CA THR A 61 -9.09 -5.60 -6.34
C THR A 61 -7.97 -4.57 -6.20
N HIS A 62 -8.17 -3.56 -5.35
CA HIS A 62 -7.16 -2.53 -5.11
C HIS A 62 -5.95 -3.08 -4.37
N LEU A 63 -6.13 -3.92 -3.36
CA LEU A 63 -5.00 -4.57 -2.67
C LEU A 63 -4.16 -5.43 -3.64
N ARG A 64 -4.81 -6.18 -4.54
CA ARG A 64 -4.14 -6.94 -5.61
C ARG A 64 -3.35 -6.05 -6.58
N ALA A 65 -3.87 -4.85 -6.86
CA ALA A 65 -3.19 -3.82 -7.63
C ALA A 65 -2.15 -3.01 -6.83
N LYS A 66 -1.82 -3.41 -5.58
CA LYS A 66 -0.88 -2.72 -4.68
C LYS A 66 -1.33 -1.31 -4.33
N VAL A 67 -2.65 -1.14 -4.19
CA VAL A 67 -3.32 0.06 -3.69
C VAL A 67 -3.96 -0.31 -2.35
N PRO A 68 -3.20 -0.23 -1.23
CA PRO A 68 -3.76 -0.51 0.09
C PRO A 68 -4.73 0.60 0.54
N CYS A 69 -5.49 0.35 1.61
CA CYS A 69 -6.44 1.30 2.20
C CYS A 69 -5.80 2.68 2.44
N THR A 70 -4.55 2.68 2.91
CA THR A 70 -3.81 3.90 3.27
C THR A 70 -3.48 4.79 2.07
N ARG A 71 -3.53 4.25 0.85
CA ARG A 71 -3.33 5.03 -0.37
C ARG A 71 -4.49 5.97 -0.67
N CYS A 72 -5.67 5.68 -0.11
CA CYS A 72 -6.88 6.50 -0.24
C CYS A 72 -7.20 7.22 1.07
N HIS A 73 -7.13 6.50 2.19
CA HIS A 73 -7.59 6.94 3.52
C HIS A 73 -6.49 7.52 4.43
N GLY A 74 -5.28 7.73 3.89
CA GLY A 74 -4.11 8.14 4.67
C GLY A 74 -3.57 7.02 5.56
N LEU A 75 -2.47 7.28 6.27
CA LEU A 75 -1.82 6.25 7.09
C LEU A 75 -2.73 5.80 8.24
N SER A 76 -3.51 6.72 8.80
CA SER A 76 -4.46 6.52 9.89
C SER A 76 -3.86 5.79 11.08
N ALA A 77 -2.57 6.04 11.39
CA ALA A 77 -1.85 5.33 12.44
C ALA A 77 -2.43 5.59 13.84
N GLY A 78 -2.88 6.82 14.13
CA GLY A 78 -3.55 7.12 15.39
C GLY A 78 -4.84 6.31 15.52
N HIS A 79 -5.68 6.36 14.49
CA HIS A 79 -6.94 5.61 14.43
C HIS A 79 -6.74 4.09 14.54
N ALA A 80 -5.78 3.52 13.79
CA ALA A 80 -5.57 2.08 13.76
C ALA A 80 -4.93 1.49 15.03
N ASN A 81 -4.33 2.33 15.88
CA ASN A 81 -3.72 1.91 17.14
C ASN A 81 -4.49 2.44 18.37
N ASP A 82 -5.66 3.05 18.16
CA ASP A 82 -6.51 3.52 19.25
C ASP A 82 -7.35 2.37 19.80
N GLU A 83 -7.21 2.10 21.10
CA GLU A 83 -8.01 1.10 21.78
C GLU A 83 -9.40 1.64 22.17
N ASP A 84 -9.58 2.96 22.19
CA ASP A 84 -10.88 3.61 22.38
C ASP A 84 -11.60 3.74 21.03
N ILE A 85 -12.34 2.69 20.66
CA ILE A 85 -12.98 2.56 19.34
C ILE A 85 -13.86 3.78 19.04
N GLY A 86 -13.44 4.58 18.06
CA GLY A 86 -14.16 5.75 17.56
C GLY A 86 -13.71 7.09 18.16
N ALA A 87 -12.77 7.11 19.10
CA ALA A 87 -12.25 8.35 19.68
C ALA A 87 -11.31 9.09 18.71
N THR A 88 -10.37 8.37 18.08
CA THR A 88 -9.49 8.95 17.06
C THR A 88 -10.08 8.77 15.65
N PRO A 89 -10.33 9.85 14.89
CA PRO A 89 -10.79 9.72 13.50
C PRO A 89 -9.65 9.27 12.57
N PRO A 90 -9.96 8.63 11.43
CA PRO A 90 -8.95 8.34 10.40
C PRO A 90 -8.47 9.62 9.72
N ASP A 91 -7.33 9.54 9.04
CA ASP A 91 -6.69 10.71 8.41
C ASP A 91 -7.57 11.32 7.31
N VAL A 92 -8.26 10.47 6.53
CA VAL A 92 -9.10 10.90 5.41
C VAL A 92 -10.41 10.12 5.36
N LEU A 93 -11.51 10.87 5.42
CA LEU A 93 -12.86 10.40 5.11
C LEU A 93 -13.37 11.08 3.85
N PHE A 94 -14.01 10.30 2.99
CA PHE A 94 -14.70 10.82 1.81
C PHE A 94 -16.19 10.85 2.07
N VAL A 95 -16.78 12.04 2.00
CA VAL A 95 -18.23 12.16 1.88
C VAL A 95 -18.67 11.78 0.46
N ARG A 96 -19.97 11.52 0.27
CA ARG A 96 -20.50 10.93 -0.97
C ARG A 96 -20.12 11.71 -2.24
N ASP A 97 -20.20 13.03 -2.20
CA ASP A 97 -19.86 13.92 -3.34
C ASP A 97 -18.34 13.98 -3.64
N GLN A 98 -17.49 13.46 -2.76
CA GLN A 98 -16.05 13.36 -2.97
C GLN A 98 -15.62 12.03 -3.59
N VAL A 99 -16.48 11.00 -3.57
CA VAL A 99 -16.14 9.64 -4.03
C VAL A 99 -15.62 9.64 -5.46
N ASP A 100 -16.36 10.26 -6.39
CA ASP A 100 -15.95 10.27 -7.80
C ASP A 100 -14.62 10.99 -8.00
N SER A 101 -14.44 12.15 -7.36
CA SER A 101 -13.18 12.92 -7.44
C SER A 101 -11.98 12.11 -6.93
N MET A 102 -12.20 11.26 -5.93
CA MET A 102 -11.17 10.36 -5.40
C MET A 102 -10.84 9.28 -6.44
N CYS A 103 -11.85 8.57 -6.97
CA CYS A 103 -11.67 7.50 -7.93
C CYS A 103 -10.95 7.98 -9.20
N LEU A 104 -11.28 9.18 -9.67
CA LEU A 104 -10.72 9.80 -10.88
C LEU A 104 -9.21 10.14 -10.77
N LYS A 105 -8.61 10.09 -9.58
CA LYS A 105 -7.15 10.23 -9.40
C LYS A 105 -6.37 9.13 -10.12
N CYS A 106 -6.96 7.93 -10.24
CA CYS A 106 -6.36 6.78 -10.93
C CYS A 106 -7.20 6.29 -12.12
N HIS A 107 -8.52 6.52 -12.11
CA HIS A 107 -9.44 6.04 -13.15
C HIS A 107 -9.88 7.19 -14.06
N HIS A 108 -9.26 7.35 -15.24
CA HIS A 108 -9.52 8.51 -16.10
C HIS A 108 -10.66 8.32 -17.12
N ARG A 109 -11.24 7.12 -17.20
CA ARG A 109 -12.27 6.78 -18.16
C ARG A 109 -13.39 6.03 -17.45
N HIS A 110 -14.61 6.52 -17.63
CA HIS A 110 -15.82 5.85 -17.19
C HIS A 110 -16.88 6.09 -18.26
N ASP A 111 -17.46 5.00 -18.76
CA ASP A 111 -18.56 5.04 -19.71
C ASP A 111 -19.73 4.30 -19.09
N ILE A 112 -20.83 5.02 -18.91
CA ILE A 112 -22.05 4.52 -18.29
C ILE A 112 -23.22 4.98 -19.14
N SER A 113 -24.01 4.02 -19.61
CA SER A 113 -25.18 4.32 -20.42
C SER A 113 -26.24 5.03 -19.58
N ASP A 114 -27.06 5.86 -20.23
CA ASP A 114 -28.17 6.54 -19.55
C ASP A 114 -29.20 5.53 -18.99
N GLU A 115 -29.34 4.37 -19.63
CA GLU A 115 -30.14 3.26 -19.09
C GLU A 115 -29.61 2.75 -17.74
N MET A 116 -28.28 2.64 -17.58
CA MET A 116 -27.69 2.25 -16.30
C MET A 116 -27.87 3.33 -15.25
N LYS A 117 -27.71 4.62 -15.60
CA LYS A 117 -27.97 5.73 -14.68
C LYS A 117 -29.41 5.78 -14.20
N ALA A 118 -30.36 5.55 -15.11
CA ALA A 118 -31.79 5.60 -14.83
C ALA A 118 -32.26 4.57 -13.78
N LYS A 119 -31.45 3.55 -13.46
CA LYS A 119 -31.73 2.59 -12.38
C LYS A 119 -31.58 3.20 -10.98
N HIS A 120 -30.93 4.36 -10.86
CA HIS A 120 -30.70 5.05 -9.60
C HIS A 120 -31.61 6.28 -9.46
N LYS A 121 -32.16 6.49 -8.25
CA LYS A 121 -33.09 7.60 -7.96
C LYS A 121 -32.40 8.97 -7.92
N THR A 122 -31.11 8.97 -7.67
CA THR A 122 -30.23 10.14 -7.63
C THR A 122 -29.03 9.85 -8.50
N ASP A 123 -28.28 10.89 -8.86
CA ASP A 123 -27.00 10.73 -9.56
C ASP A 123 -26.11 9.75 -8.77
N PRO A 124 -25.77 8.59 -9.37
CA PRO A 124 -24.98 7.57 -8.69
C PRO A 124 -23.52 7.98 -8.68
N VAL A 125 -22.83 7.68 -7.59
CA VAL A 125 -21.37 7.78 -7.48
C VAL A 125 -20.74 6.42 -7.75
N CYS A 126 -19.42 6.37 -7.96
CA CYS A 126 -18.71 5.16 -8.36
C CYS A 126 -19.06 3.92 -7.51
N THR A 127 -19.18 4.09 -6.20
CA THR A 127 -19.50 3.00 -5.26
C THR A 127 -20.94 2.48 -5.35
N ASP A 128 -21.90 3.25 -5.88
CA ASP A 128 -23.27 2.75 -6.03
C ASP A 128 -23.39 1.61 -7.06
N CYS A 129 -22.41 1.48 -7.97
CA CYS A 129 -22.33 0.39 -8.93
C CYS A 129 -21.14 -0.55 -8.69
N HIS A 130 -19.98 0.00 -8.29
CA HIS A 130 -18.72 -0.78 -8.20
C HIS A 130 -18.45 -1.38 -6.82
N GLY A 131 -19.30 -1.11 -5.82
CA GLY A 131 -19.27 -1.78 -4.52
C GLY A 131 -19.66 -0.85 -3.37
N ASN A 132 -20.31 -1.41 -2.34
CA ASN A 132 -20.84 -0.66 -1.18
C ASN A 132 -19.76 -0.22 -0.18
N HIS A 133 -18.63 0.30 -0.66
CA HIS A 133 -17.49 0.71 0.14
C HIS A 133 -17.85 1.88 1.05
N ARG A 134 -18.09 1.55 2.31
CA ARG A 134 -18.46 2.49 3.35
C ARG A 134 -17.68 2.17 4.61
N ILE A 135 -16.55 2.85 4.77
CA ILE A 135 -15.76 2.84 6.00
C ILE A 135 -16.38 3.86 6.95
N ASN A 136 -16.81 3.41 8.12
CA ASN A 136 -17.46 4.21 9.14
C ASN A 136 -17.05 3.76 10.54
#